data_AF-A0A7Y0Q3I7-F1
#
_entry.id   AF-A0A7Y0Q3I7-F1
#
_cell.length_a   1.000
_cell.length_b   1.000
_cell.length_c   1.000
_cell.angle_alpha   90.00
_cell.angle_beta   90.00
_cell.angle_gamma   90.00
#
_symmetry.space_group_name_H-M   'P 1'
#
loop_
_entity.id
_entity.type
_entity.pdbx_description
1 polymer ?
#
loop_
_entity_poly.entity_id
_entity_poly.type
_entity_poly.pdbx_seq_one_letter_code
_entity_poly.pdbx_strand_id
1 'polypeptide(L)' 'MFERQIERSVVESVIQSGTTIESYPEDTPYPSRLVLGWDRPVHVVVAETALTSFCSTPPRDIES' A
#
# COMPACT_ATOMS: atom_id res chain seq x y z
N MET A 1 12.87 -9.92 3.29
CA MET A 1 14.18 -9.75 2.62
C MET A 1 13.88 -9.38 1.17
N PHE A 2 14.42 -8.29 0.63
CA PHE A 2 14.28 -7.97 -0.79
C PHE A 2 15.50 -8.54 -1.54
N GLU A 3 15.29 -9.44 -2.50
CA GLU A 3 16.35 -10.28 -3.09
C GLU A 3 17.40 -9.55 -3.97
N ARG A 4 17.43 -8.21 -3.99
CA ARG A 4 18.28 -7.43 -4.92
C ARG A 4 18.87 -6.13 -4.35
N GLN A 5 19.13 -6.06 -3.04
CA GLN A 5 19.52 -4.81 -2.36
C GLN A 5 18.53 -3.65 -2.62
N ILE A 6 17.24 -3.97 -2.75
CA ILE A 6 16.21 -2.93 -2.88
C ILE A 6 15.94 -2.40 -1.48
N GLU A 7 16.40 -1.18 -1.22
CA GLU A 7 16.11 -0.46 0.01
C GLU A 7 14.65 0.00 0.03
N ARG A 8 14.09 0.12 1.24
CA ARG A 8 12.72 0.61 1.42
C ARG A 8 12.52 2.00 0.79
N SER A 9 13.53 2.87 0.89
CA SER A 9 13.52 4.21 0.31
C SER A 9 13.30 4.20 -1.21
N VAL A 10 13.81 3.18 -1.91
CA VAL A 10 13.57 3.00 -3.36
C VAL A 10 12.09 2.67 -3.60
N VAL A 11 11.52 1.79 -2.79
CA VAL A 11 10.09 1.42 -2.89
C VAL A 11 9.20 2.64 -2.60
N GLU A 12 9.50 3.42 -1.56
CA GLU A 12 8.76 4.65 -1.24
C GLU A 12 8.84 5.70 -2.36
N SER A 13 10.04 5.91 -2.93
CA SER A 13 10.22 6.80 -4.08
C SER A 13 9.39 6.36 -5.28
N VAL A 14 9.37 5.06 -5.59
CA VAL A 14 8.56 4.50 -6.68
C VAL A 14 7.07 4.64 -6.40
N ILE A 15 6.62 4.46 -5.16
CA ILE A 15 5.21 4.65 -4.81
C ILE A 15 4.77 6.12 -4.97
N GLN A 16 5.65 7.08 -4.66
CA GLN A 16 5.34 8.51 -4.73
C GLN A 16 5.49 9.11 -6.13
N SER A 17 6.49 8.67 -6.90
CA SER A 17 6.90 9.28 -8.17
C SER A 17 6.78 8.36 -9.39
N GLY A 18 6.58 7.05 -9.17
CA GLY A 18 6.45 6.06 -10.23
C GLY A 18 5.10 6.11 -10.92
N THR A 19 5.04 5.48 -12.09
CA THR A 19 3.84 5.44 -12.92
C THR A 19 3.07 4.17 -12.66
N THR A 20 1.79 4.27 -12.31
CA THR A 20 0.89 3.11 -12.27
C THR A 20 0.66 2.62 -13.69
N ILE A 21 1.10 1.40 -13.99
CA ILE A 21 0.95 0.77 -15.31
C ILE A 21 -0.27 -0.14 -15.37
N GLU A 22 -0.70 -0.67 -14.22
CA GLU A 22 -1.86 -1.54 -14.13
C GLU A 22 -2.52 -1.40 -12.76
N SER A 23 -3.84 -1.47 -12.73
CA SER A 23 -4.63 -1.38 -11.50
C SER A 23 -5.57 -2.57 -11.46
N TYR A 24 -5.56 -3.30 -10.35
CA TYR A 24 -6.44 -4.44 -10.07
C TYR A 24 -7.36 -4.09 -8.89
N PRO A 25 -8.40 -3.27 -9.12
CA PRO A 25 -9.33 -2.87 -8.06
C PRO A 25 -10.18 -4.05 -7.55
N GLU A 26 -10.24 -5.14 -8.31
CA GLU A 26 -11.00 -6.35 -8.02
C GLU A 26 -10.22 -7.41 -7.22
N ASP A 27 -8.94 -7.16 -6.94
CA ASP A 27 -8.14 -8.05 -6.09
C ASP A 27 -8.69 -8.09 -4.66
N THR A 28 -8.76 -9.30 -4.12
CA THR A 28 -9.15 -9.55 -2.72
C THR A 28 -7.95 -10.05 -1.93
N PRO A 29 -7.74 -9.57 -0.68
CA PRO A 29 -8.66 -8.79 0.16
C PRO A 29 -8.60 -7.26 -0.01
N TYR A 30 -7.63 -6.73 -0.76
CA TYR A 30 -7.47 -5.29 -1.00
C TYR A 30 -7.14 -5.01 -2.46
N PRO A 31 -7.64 -3.89 -3.02
CA PRO A 31 -7.30 -3.50 -4.38
C PRO A 31 -5.80 -3.31 -4.50
N SER A 32 -5.23 -3.87 -5.56
CA SER A 32 -3.79 -3.82 -5.82
C SER A 32 -3.49 -2.97 -7.05
N ARG A 33 -2.27 -2.43 -7.13
CA ARG A 33 -1.78 -1.73 -8.32
C ARG A 33 -0.30 -2.01 -8.57
N LEU A 34 0.07 -2.00 -9.84
CA LEU A 34 1.42 -2.20 -10.33
C LEU A 34 2.02 -0.85 -10.69
N VAL A 35 3.11 -0.48 -10.00
CA VAL A 35 3.82 0.78 -10.19
C VAL A 35 5.20 0.50 -10.76
N LEU A 36 5.56 1.22 -11.82
CA LEU A 36 6.86 1.14 -12.49
C LEU A 36 7.72 2.36 -12.15
N GLY A 37 8.92 2.09 -11.61
CA GLY A 37 9.97 3.08 -11.44
C GLY A 37 11.00 3.02 -12.57
N TRP A 38 11.42 4.16 -13.11
CA TRP A 38 12.40 4.26 -14.21
C TRP A 38 13.84 4.46 -13.75
N ASP A 39 14.09 5.08 -12.59
CA ASP A 39 15.44 5.34 -12.05
C ASP A 39 16.24 4.05 -11.79
N ARG A 40 15.50 3.00 -11.41
CA ARG A 40 15.93 1.61 -11.47
C ARG A 40 14.68 0.83 -11.91
N PRO A 41 14.75 0.01 -12.96
CA PRO A 41 13.59 -0.74 -13.44
C PRO A 41 13.16 -1.74 -12.37
N VAL A 42 12.17 -1.33 -11.58
CA VAL A 42 11.59 -2.08 -10.48
C VAL A 42 10.08 -2.05 -10.67
N HIS A 43 9.48 -3.24 -10.70
CA HIS A 43 8.04 -3.42 -10.61
C HIS A 43 7.65 -3.57 -9.15
N VAL A 44 6.81 -2.66 -8.65
CA VAL A 44 6.31 -2.69 -7.28
C VAL A 44 4.81 -2.97 -7.32
N VAL A 45 4.39 -4.05 -6.66
CA VAL A 45 2.97 -4.35 -6.43
C VAL A 45 2.60 -3.78 -5.05
N VAL A 46 1.59 -2.93 -5.02
CA VAL A 46 1.10 -2.29 -3.79
C VAL A 46 -0.35 -2.67 -3.59
N ALA A 47 -0.71 -3.12 -2.38
CA ALA A 47 -2.09 -3.28 -1.95
C ALA A 47 -2.48 -2.08 -1.10
N GLU A 48 -3.57 -1.39 -1.47
CA GLU A 48 -4.06 -0.25 -0.69
C GLU A 48 -5.00 -0.74 0.40
N THR A 49 -4.57 -0.64 1.65
CA THR A 49 -5.48 -0.80 2.78
C THR A 49 -6.31 0.46 2.92
N ALA A 50 -7.62 0.38 2.64
CA ALA A 50 -8.54 1.40 3.11
C ALA A 50 -8.41 1.44 4.64
N LEU A 51 -7.88 2.54 5.20
CA LEU A 51 -7.88 2.79 6.63
C LEU A 51 -9.32 2.63 7.08
N THR A 52 -9.63 1.46 7.60
CA THR A 52 -10.94 1.18 8.18
C THR A 52 -10.99 2.15 9.33
N SER A 53 -11.87 3.13 9.21
CA SER A 53 -12.16 4.08 10.26
C SER A 53 -12.46 3.23 11.48
N PHE A 54 -11.50 3.11 12.40
CA PHE A 54 -11.76 2.47 13.67
C PHE A 54 -12.89 3.30 14.25
N CYS A 55 -14.07 2.70 14.32
CA CYS A 55 -15.18 3.27 15.04
C CYS A 55 -14.71 3.31 16.49
N SER A 56 -14.14 4.43 16.90
CA SER A 56 -13.84 4.75 18.28
C SER A 56 -15.18 5.00 18.97
N THR A 57 -15.97 3.96 19.18
CA THR A 57 -17.01 4.04 20.20
C THR A 57 -16.29 4.09 21.54
N PRO A 58 -16.44 5.19 22.31
CA PRO A 58 -15.94 5.21 23.67
C PRO A 58 -16.58 4.06 24.47
N PRO A 59 -15.87 3.48 25.45
CA PRO A 59 -16.43 2.41 26.27
C PRO A 59 -17.72 2.89 26.91
N ARG A 60 -18.79 2.10 26.76
CA ARG A 60 -20.09 2.36 27.39
C ARG A 60 -19.85 2.52 28.89
N ASP A 61 -20.23 3.68 29.43
CA ASP A 61 -20.34 3.90 30.85
C ASP A 61 -21.15 2.76 31.46
N ILE A 62 -20.53 2.06 32.41
CA ILE A 62 -21.20 1.10 33.27
C ILE A 62 -22.14 1.93 34.14
N GLU A 63 -23.45 1.74 33.95
CA GLU A 63 -24.50 2.22 34.85
C GLU A 63 -24.15 1.83 36.32
N SER A 64 -24.25 2.81 37.22
CA SER A 64 -24.38 2.62 38.67
C SER A 64 -25.29 3.70 39.23
#